data_AF-A0A841TJ64-F1
#
_entry.id   AF-A0A841TJ64-F1
#
_cell.length_a   1.000
_cell.length_b   1.000
_cell.length_c   1.000
_cell.angle_alpha   90.00
_cell.angle_beta   90.00
_cell.angle_gamma   90.00
#
_symmetry.space_group_name_H-M   'P 1'
#
loop_
_entity.id
_entity.type
_entity.pdbx_description
1 polymer ?
#
loop_
_entity_poly.entity_id
_entity_poly.type
_entity_poly.pdbx_seq_one_letter_code
_entity_poly.pdbx_strand_id
1 'polypeptide(L)'
;MAKFAQVLQSLRNWFESFSWYSLLRTFELHLLFGSLGVMLLREILYQSLPYTSFDTLNVIFHTIPLYTIAYHAFLLGVWLTLVSSNVKYTPYGLWAYAFVYLFPFEGLSLDSLIRPAVYVVLGIFLFRFAASSYARK
;
A
#
# COMPACT_ATOMS: atom_id res chain seq x y z
N MET A 1 11.01 18.64 -7.80
CA MET A 1 11.01 17.36 -8.54
C MET A 1 12.42 16.81 -8.76
N ALA A 2 13.38 17.57 -9.30
CA ALA A 2 14.75 17.09 -9.50
C ALA A 2 15.44 16.53 -8.22
N LYS A 3 15.35 17.25 -7.09
CA LYS A 3 15.87 16.78 -5.79
C LYS A 3 15.21 15.49 -5.31
N PHE A 4 13.90 15.34 -5.53
CA PHE A 4 13.17 14.13 -5.15
C PHE A 4 13.57 12.93 -6.03
N ALA A 5 13.78 13.14 -7.33
CA ALA A 5 14.32 12.12 -8.21
C ALA A 5 15.73 11.66 -7.76
N GLN A 6 16.59 12.59 -7.34
CA GLN A 6 17.91 12.24 -6.79
C GLN A 6 17.79 11.39 -5.51
N VAL A 7 16.88 11.76 -4.60
CA VAL A 7 16.60 10.98 -3.39
C VAL A 7 16.08 9.58 -3.75
N LEU A 8 15.17 9.46 -4.72
CA LEU A 8 14.69 8.16 -5.19
C LEU A 8 15.78 7.32 -5.83
N GLN A 9 16.69 7.93 -6.59
CA GLN A 9 17.82 7.21 -7.16
C GLN A 9 18.77 6.70 -6.08
N SER A 10 19.09 7.52 -5.08
CA SER A 10 19.89 7.08 -3.92
C SER A 10 19.19 5.96 -3.14
N LEU A 11 17.87 6.07 -2.95
CA LEU A 11 17.07 5.04 -2.29
C LEU A 11 17.08 3.73 -3.09
N ARG A 12 16.92 3.82 -4.42
CA ARG A 12 17.02 2.67 -5.32
C ARG A 12 18.38 1.98 -5.23
N ASN A 13 19.47 2.75 -5.30
CA ASN A 13 20.82 2.21 -5.18
C ASN A 13 21.04 1.52 -3.83
N TRP A 14 20.46 2.07 -2.76
CA TRP A 14 20.49 1.44 -1.43
C TRP A 14 19.69 0.13 -1.41
N PHE A 15 18.50 0.08 -2.01
CA PHE A 15 17.73 -1.17 -2.16
C PHE A 15 18.46 -2.21 -3.00
N GLU A 16 19.11 -1.80 -4.09
CA GLU A 16 19.90 -2.68 -4.97
C GLU A 16 21.13 -3.28 -4.27
N SER A 17 21.58 -2.72 -3.13
CA SER A 17 22.65 -3.31 -2.33
C SER A 17 22.25 -4.61 -1.63
N PHE A 18 20.96 -4.87 -1.48
CA PHE A 18 20.44 -6.08 -0.83
C PHE A 18 20.20 -7.19 -1.86
N SER A 19 20.71 -8.39 -1.58
CA SER A 19 20.58 -9.55 -2.48
C SER A 19 19.13 -9.99 -2.73
N TRP A 20 18.24 -9.82 -1.74
CA TRP A 20 16.83 -10.19 -1.83
C TRP A 20 15.98 -9.20 -2.65
N TYR A 21 16.48 -8.00 -2.92
CA TYR A 21 15.72 -6.95 -3.61
C TYR A 21 15.33 -7.36 -5.03
N SER A 22 16.25 -8.01 -5.76
CA SER A 22 16.00 -8.46 -7.15
C SER A 22 14.81 -9.42 -7.24
N LEU A 23 14.67 -10.31 -6.26
CA LEU A 23 13.56 -11.25 -6.16
C LEU A 23 12.26 -10.53 -5.81
N LEU A 24 12.26 -9.69 -4.77
CA LEU A 24 11.05 -8.99 -4.33
C LEU A 24 10.54 -7.96 -5.34
N ARG A 25 11.43 -7.34 -6.14
CA ARG A 25 11.04 -6.39 -7.19
C ARG A 25 10.09 -7.01 -8.21
N THR A 26 10.23 -8.29 -8.50
CA THR A 26 9.33 -9.02 -9.43
C THR A 26 7.90 -9.09 -8.92
N PHE A 27 7.72 -9.05 -7.59
CA PHE A 27 6.43 -9.15 -6.92
C PHE A 27 5.89 -7.81 -6.41
N GLU A 28 6.53 -6.68 -6.72
CA GLU A 28 6.19 -5.37 -6.15
C GLU A 28 4.70 -4.99 -6.31
N LEU A 29 4.10 -5.23 -7.48
CA LEU A 29 2.70 -4.91 -7.75
C LEU A 29 1.76 -5.90 -7.04
N HIS A 30 2.17 -7.15 -6.90
CA HIS A 30 1.41 -8.15 -6.14
C HIS A 30 1.45 -7.83 -4.65
N LEU A 31 2.59 -7.36 -4.15
CA LEU A 31 2.74 -6.90 -2.78
C LEU A 31 1.95 -5.61 -2.54
N LEU A 32 1.89 -4.70 -3.51
CA LEU A 32 1.12 -3.46 -3.42
C LEU A 32 -0.39 -3.72 -3.48
N PHE A 33 -0.89 -4.37 -4.53
CA PHE A 33 -2.34 -4.53 -4.75
C PHE A 33 -2.91 -5.82 -4.15
N GLY A 34 -2.14 -6.90 -4.11
CA GLY A 34 -2.59 -8.16 -3.52
C GLY A 34 -2.79 -8.04 -2.01
N SER A 35 -1.91 -7.32 -1.32
CA SER A 35 -2.09 -7.01 0.11
C SER A 35 -3.36 -6.18 0.36
N LEU A 36 -3.61 -5.16 -0.46
CA LEU A 36 -4.85 -4.37 -0.39
C LEU A 36 -6.09 -5.24 -0.62
N GLY A 37 -6.01 -6.19 -1.55
CA GLY A 37 -7.06 -7.18 -1.77
C GLY A 37 -7.34 -8.00 -0.52
N VAL A 38 -6.31 -8.47 0.18
CA VAL A 38 -6.46 -9.22 1.45
C VAL A 38 -7.05 -8.33 2.55
N MET A 39 -6.60 -7.08 2.67
CA MET A 39 -7.14 -6.13 3.66
C MET A 39 -8.61 -5.81 3.38
N LEU A 40 -8.98 -5.56 2.12
CA LEU A 40 -10.36 -5.33 1.72
C LEU A 40 -11.23 -6.57 1.93
N LEU A 41 -10.72 -7.75 1.60
CA LEU A 41 -11.41 -9.02 1.81
C LEU A 41 -11.74 -9.21 3.29
N ARG A 42 -10.80 -8.89 4.20
CA ARG A 42 -11.07 -8.89 5.63
C ARG A 42 -12.28 -8.04 5.96
N GLU A 43 -12.27 -6.77 5.55
CA GLU A 43 -13.38 -5.85 5.84
C GLU A 43 -14.72 -6.36 5.28
N ILE A 44 -14.73 -6.82 4.02
CA ILE A 44 -15.94 -7.40 3.40
C ILE A 44 -16.46 -8.60 4.21
N LEU A 45 -15.58 -9.50 4.64
CA LEU A 45 -15.97 -10.70 5.39
C LEU A 45 -16.55 -10.34 6.77
N TYR A 46 -15.97 -9.39 7.49
CA TYR A 46 -16.50 -8.94 8.78
C TYR A 46 -17.82 -8.19 8.66
N GLN A 47 -18.06 -7.50 7.52
CA GLN A 47 -19.32 -6.80 7.27
C GLN A 47 -20.43 -7.71 6.74
N SER A 48 -20.08 -8.75 5.98
CA SER A 48 -21.07 -9.58 5.27
C SER A 48 -21.46 -10.84 6.01
N LEU A 49 -20.57 -11.39 6.85
CA LEU A 49 -20.82 -12.64 7.56
C LEU A 49 -21.46 -12.41 8.94
N PRO A 50 -22.29 -13.35 9.41
CA PRO A 50 -22.87 -13.26 10.73
C PRO A 50 -21.81 -13.37 11.82
N TYR A 51 -22.11 -12.82 13.01
CA TYR A 51 -21.21 -12.84 14.17
C TYR A 51 -20.70 -14.24 14.54
N THR A 52 -21.47 -15.30 14.25
CA THR A 52 -21.06 -16.69 14.47
C THR A 52 -19.81 -17.10 13.68
N SER A 53 -19.47 -16.38 12.61
CA SER A 53 -18.26 -16.62 11.80
C SER A 53 -17.03 -15.87 12.29
N PHE A 54 -17.16 -14.98 13.29
CA PHE A 54 -16.07 -14.08 13.70
C PHE A 54 -14.89 -14.83 14.34
N ASP A 55 -15.13 -15.93 15.03
CA ASP A 55 -14.05 -16.75 15.59
C ASP A 55 -13.15 -17.31 14.47
N THR A 56 -13.75 -17.82 13.39
CA THR A 56 -12.99 -18.29 12.23
C THR A 56 -12.22 -17.16 11.56
N LEU A 57 -12.83 -15.98 11.39
CA LEU A 57 -12.13 -14.81 10.83
C LEU A 57 -10.99 -14.34 11.74
N ASN A 58 -11.17 -14.38 13.06
CA ASN A 58 -10.13 -14.03 14.03
C ASN A 58 -8.93 -14.97 13.93
N VAL A 59 -9.16 -16.28 13.78
CA VAL A 59 -8.08 -17.24 13.57
C VAL A 59 -7.29 -16.88 12.30
N ILE A 60 -7.97 -16.65 11.19
CA ILE A 60 -7.30 -16.35 9.90
C ILE A 60 -6.52 -15.03 9.96
N PHE A 61 -7.16 -13.95 10.42
CA PHE A 61 -6.59 -12.61 10.29
C PHE A 61 -5.70 -12.18 11.46
N HIS A 62 -5.88 -12.76 12.65
CA HIS A 62 -5.17 -12.36 13.86
C HIS A 62 -4.30 -13.49 14.43
N THR A 63 -4.72 -14.76 14.37
CA THR A 63 -3.89 -15.89 14.85
C THR A 63 -2.87 -16.37 13.81
N ILE A 64 -3.22 -16.39 12.51
CA ILE A 64 -2.28 -16.66 11.38
C ILE A 64 -1.69 -15.32 10.85
N PRO A 65 -1.60 -14.32 11.71
CA PRO A 65 -1.65 -12.86 11.46
C PRO A 65 -1.75 -12.38 10.00
N LEU A 66 -2.73 -12.86 9.23
CA LEU A 66 -2.80 -12.57 7.79
C LEU A 66 -2.98 -11.07 7.51
N TYR A 67 -3.72 -10.37 8.37
CA TYR A 67 -3.89 -8.92 8.26
C TYR A 67 -2.58 -8.17 8.46
N THR A 68 -1.81 -8.54 9.49
CA THR A 68 -0.51 -7.93 9.78
C THR A 68 0.48 -8.19 8.65
N ILE A 69 0.49 -9.42 8.11
CA ILE A 69 1.33 -9.78 6.95
C ILE A 69 0.92 -8.92 5.74
N ALA A 70 -0.37 -8.81 5.44
CA ALA A 70 -0.85 -7.97 4.35
C ALA A 70 -0.46 -6.51 4.54
N TYR A 71 -0.61 -5.95 5.74
CA TYR A 71 -0.21 -4.56 6.03
C TYR A 71 1.28 -4.32 5.78
N HIS A 72 2.17 -5.20 6.26
CA HIS A 72 3.60 -5.07 6.04
C HIS A 72 3.97 -5.30 4.56
N ALA A 73 3.30 -6.24 3.90
CA ALA A 73 3.46 -6.48 2.46
C ALA A 73 3.04 -5.27 1.64
N PHE A 74 1.96 -4.57 2.02
CA PHE A 74 1.54 -3.32 1.40
C PHE A 74 2.62 -2.25 1.53
N LEU A 75 3.12 -2.00 2.75
CA LEU A 75 4.16 -1.00 2.96
C LEU A 75 5.43 -1.32 2.16
N LEU A 76 5.85 -2.58 2.16
CA LEU A 76 6.99 -3.03 1.37
C LEU A 76 6.73 -2.89 -0.12
N GLY A 77 5.53 -3.21 -0.60
CA GLY A 77 5.08 -2.99 -1.97
C GLY A 77 5.11 -1.51 -2.37
N VAL A 78 4.70 -0.60 -1.49
CA VAL A 78 4.81 0.86 -1.70
C VAL A 78 6.27 1.25 -1.91
N TRP A 79 7.15 0.84 -1.00
CA TRP A 79 8.58 1.17 -1.08
C TRP A 79 9.23 0.62 -2.35
N LEU A 80 8.97 -0.65 -2.69
CA LEU A 80 9.52 -1.28 -3.89
C LEU A 80 9.01 -0.62 -5.16
N THR A 81 7.70 -0.38 -5.26
CA THR A 81 7.09 0.24 -6.44
C THR A 81 7.59 1.68 -6.60
N LEU A 82 7.87 2.39 -5.49
CA LEU A 82 8.41 3.75 -5.51
C LEU A 82 9.80 3.82 -6.17
N VAL A 83 10.66 2.82 -5.95
CA VAL A 83 12.03 2.77 -6.50
C VAL A 83 12.13 2.05 -7.84
N SER A 84 11.04 1.52 -8.35
CA SER A 84 11.03 0.76 -9.60
C SER A 84 10.50 1.55 -10.79
N SER A 85 10.57 0.93 -11.97
CA SER A 85 9.97 1.46 -13.20
C SER A 85 8.44 1.62 -13.11
N ASN A 86 7.82 1.00 -12.12
CA ASN A 86 6.38 0.97 -11.92
C ASN A 86 5.87 2.04 -10.96
N VAL A 87 6.69 3.04 -10.61
CA VAL A 87 6.35 4.18 -9.73
C VAL A 87 5.03 4.88 -10.06
N LYS A 88 4.59 4.83 -11.33
CA LYS A 88 3.28 5.33 -11.77
C LYS A 88 2.10 4.67 -11.06
N TYR A 89 2.27 3.46 -10.53
CA TYR A 89 1.22 2.71 -9.84
C TYR A 89 1.14 3.01 -8.33
N THR A 90 2.23 3.52 -7.73
CA THR A 90 2.28 3.83 -6.30
C THR A 90 1.16 4.79 -5.85
N PRO A 91 0.83 5.89 -6.56
CA PRO A 91 -0.29 6.76 -6.19
C PRO A 91 -1.62 6.02 -6.06
N TYR A 92 -1.92 5.13 -7.01
CA TYR A 92 -3.16 4.35 -7.00
C TYR A 92 -3.20 3.36 -5.83
N GLY A 93 -2.06 2.76 -5.48
CA GLY A 93 -1.95 1.93 -4.28
C GLY A 93 -2.24 2.71 -2.99
N LEU A 94 -1.72 3.94 -2.86
CA LEU A 94 -2.00 4.78 -1.69
C LEU A 94 -3.47 5.22 -1.61
N TRP A 95 -4.08 5.55 -2.75
CA TRP A 95 -5.51 5.90 -2.80
C TRP A 95 -6.41 4.71 -2.51
N ALA A 96 -6.06 3.53 -3.05
CA ALA A 96 -6.77 2.29 -2.74
C ALA A 96 -6.63 1.93 -1.26
N TYR A 97 -5.47 2.14 -0.63
CA TYR A 97 -5.32 2.00 0.82
C TYR A 97 -6.23 2.94 1.60
N ALA A 98 -6.27 4.21 1.22
CA ALA A 98 -7.18 5.19 1.84
C ALA A 98 -8.65 4.78 1.71
N PHE A 99 -9.03 4.23 0.55
CA PHE A 99 -10.36 3.67 0.33
C PHE A 99 -10.64 2.46 1.25
N VAL A 100 -9.73 1.48 1.30
CA VAL A 100 -9.88 0.29 2.16
C VAL A 100 -9.97 0.68 3.63
N TYR A 101 -9.19 1.67 4.07
CA TYR A 101 -9.21 2.17 5.43
C TYR A 101 -10.54 2.84 5.80
N LEU A 102 -11.17 3.52 4.84
CA LEU A 102 -12.44 4.21 5.06
C LEU A 102 -13.64 3.27 4.94
N PHE A 103 -13.52 2.18 4.18
CA PHE A 103 -14.58 1.19 4.04
C PHE A 103 -14.97 0.61 5.42
N PRO A 104 -16.27 0.48 5.75
CA PRO A 104 -17.47 0.63 4.90
C PRO A 104 -18.07 2.06 4.83
N PHE A 105 -17.31 3.09 5.18
CA PHE A 105 -17.72 4.50 5.24
C PHE A 105 -18.71 4.82 6.36
N GLU A 106 -18.66 4.05 7.45
CA GLU A 106 -19.45 4.28 8.65
C GLU A 106 -18.65 5.08 9.70
N GLY A 107 -19.30 6.00 10.40
CA GLY A 107 -18.67 6.73 11.51
C GLY A 107 -17.50 7.64 11.09
N LEU A 108 -17.67 8.43 10.02
CA LEU A 108 -16.68 9.41 9.54
C LEU A 108 -16.46 10.51 10.58
N SER A 109 -15.47 10.30 11.45
CA SER A 109 -14.97 11.27 12.40
C SER A 109 -13.75 11.99 11.84
N LEU A 110 -13.41 13.14 12.41
CA LEU A 110 -12.23 13.88 11.98
C LEU A 110 -10.95 13.06 12.21
N ASP A 111 -10.90 12.28 13.29
CA ASP A 111 -9.79 11.37 13.59
C ASP A 111 -9.64 10.25 12.54
N SER A 112 -10.75 9.62 12.14
CA SER A 112 -10.72 8.57 11.11
C SER A 112 -10.41 9.09 9.70
N LEU A 113 -10.52 10.41 9.46
CA LEU A 113 -10.18 11.04 8.18
C LEU A 113 -8.72 11.47 8.06
N ILE A 114 -8.02 11.73 9.16
CA ILE A 114 -6.64 12.25 9.12
C ILE A 114 -5.70 11.27 8.40
N ARG A 115 -5.73 9.99 8.78
CA ARG A 115 -4.86 8.97 8.16
C ARG A 115 -5.09 8.82 6.66
N PRO A 116 -6.31 8.55 6.16
CA PRO A 116 -6.55 8.43 4.73
C PRO A 116 -6.25 9.74 3.98
N ALA A 117 -6.49 10.92 4.59
CA ALA A 117 -6.11 12.19 3.98
C ALA A 117 -4.60 12.29 3.72
N VAL A 118 -3.75 11.84 4.65
CA VAL A 118 -2.29 11.79 4.44
C VAL A 118 -1.95 10.93 3.23
N TYR A 119 -2.53 9.73 3.11
CA TYR A 119 -2.28 8.84 1.96
C TYR A 119 -2.77 9.43 0.64
N VAL A 120 -3.92 10.11 0.64
CA VAL A 120 -4.43 10.82 -0.55
C VAL A 120 -3.50 11.93 -0.98
N VAL A 121 -3.07 12.79 -0.04
CA VAL A 121 -2.15 13.90 -0.29
C VAL A 121 -0.80 13.39 -0.81
N LEU A 122 -0.24 12.36 -0.18
CA LEU A 122 0.99 11.71 -0.66
C LEU A 122 0.81 11.14 -2.07
N GLY A 123 -0.32 10.48 -2.34
CA GLY A 123 -0.66 9.99 -3.68
C GLY A 123 -0.71 11.10 -4.72
N ILE A 124 -1.27 12.27 -4.39
CA ILE A 124 -1.29 13.44 -5.30
C ILE A 124 0.13 13.93 -5.61
N PHE A 125 1.00 14.05 -4.60
CA PHE A 125 2.38 14.47 -4.82
C PHE A 125 3.16 13.46 -5.68
N LEU A 126 2.99 12.16 -5.40
CA LEU A 126 3.61 11.10 -6.21
C LEU A 126 3.05 11.04 -7.62
N PHE A 127 1.75 11.27 -7.80
CA PHE A 127 1.12 11.32 -9.12
C PHE A 127 1.67 12.47 -9.96
N ARG A 128 1.80 13.67 -9.37
CA ARG A 128 2.44 14.82 -10.01
C ARG A 128 3.90 14.54 -10.37
N PHE A 129 4.62 13.82 -9.51
CA PHE A 129 5.98 13.40 -9.80
C PHE A 129 6.05 12.38 -10.95
N ALA A 130 5.22 11.34 -10.92
CA ALA A 130 5.16 10.30 -11.94
C ALA A 130 4.74 10.85 -13.32
N ALA A 131 3.89 11.88 -13.36
CA ALA A 131 3.52 12.60 -14.57
C ALA A 131 4.64 13.53 -15.09
N SER A 132 5.62 13.89 -14.25
CA SER A 132 6.71 14.78 -14.63
C SER A 132 7.79 14.07 -15.46
N SER A 133 8.52 14.83 -16.29
CA SER A 133 9.64 14.33 -17.09
C SER A 133 10.79 13.74 -16.26
N TYR A 134 10.81 14.01 -14.94
CA TYR A 134 11.83 13.51 -14.02
C TYR A 134 11.63 12.04 -13.63
N ALA A 135 10.44 11.46 -13.84
CA ALA A 135 10.17 10.04 -13.54
C ALA A 135 10.61 9.08 -14.66
N ARG A 136 11.00 9.59 -15.83
CA ARG A 136 11.46 8.79 -16.99
C ARG A 136 13.00 8.66 -17.07
N LYS A 137 13.72 9.29 -16.16
CA LYS A 137 15.19 9.19 -16.04
C LYS A 137 15.52 8.22 -14.93
#